data_AF-A0A9E4GBH3-F1
#
_entry.id   AF-A0A9E4GBH3-F1
#
_cell.length_a   1.000
_cell.length_b   1.000
_cell.length_c   1.000
_cell.angle_alpha   90.00
_cell.angle_beta   90.00
_cell.angle_gamma   90.00
#
_symmetry.space_group_name_H-M   'P 1'
#
loop_
_entity.id
_entity.type
_entity.pdbx_description
1 polymer ?
#
loop_
_entity_poly.entity_id
_entity_poly.type
_entity_poly.pdbx_seq_one_letter_code
_entity_poly.pdbx_strand_id
1 'polypeptide(L)'
;MPGRTITIDAADGSGSFAAYLSVPDGGSGPGLLLAQEIFGINATMRDVADGFAEEGYVCLVPDLFWRMQPGIELGYGEEDFEKAFGFYRRFDVDKGVDDLGRALAGLRARAECSGGAGVMGFCLGGKLAYQVATRHDPDIAVAFYGVAIEQSLDEADRLDCPILFLFAGRDLFVPPVAVQRVRETVGGRPGVEIFEYPEVDHAFYNRDRSDVYHRPSAMMAHSRSIAALRKVLGPDYDLNALWEAHLGHEFVGRDPDATMATMVAQPYVNHVPVMTGGVGYAELHRFYKNHFIPKTPKDTRLVPVSRTVGADRVIDEMLFCFTHDEEIDWMLPGVAPTGKYVEIPLVAIVNFRGDKLYHEHIYWDQASVLVQIGLLDPAGLPVAGQASAAKLVDESRPSNELMACWAESAGG
;
A
#
# COMPACT_ATOMS: atom_id res chain seq x y z
N MET A 1 -8.68 1.27 -16.50
CA MET A 1 -8.37 0.97 -17.93
C MET A 1 -6.87 1.16 -18.15
N PRO A 2 -6.19 0.46 -19.08
CA PRO A 2 -4.79 0.74 -19.34
C PRO A 2 -4.65 2.18 -19.85
N GLY A 3 -3.58 2.84 -19.41
CA GLY A 3 -3.24 4.20 -19.82
C GLY A 3 -2.94 4.33 -21.32
N ARG A 4 -2.70 5.57 -21.74
CA ARG A 4 -2.45 5.94 -23.14
C ARG A 4 -1.17 6.73 -23.28
N THR A 5 -0.49 6.58 -24.41
CA THR A 5 0.66 7.43 -24.73
C THR A 5 0.20 8.78 -25.26
N ILE A 6 0.82 9.85 -24.75
CA ILE A 6 0.68 11.22 -25.22
C ILE A 6 2.04 11.78 -25.63
N THR A 7 2.07 12.96 -26.26
CA THR A 7 3.29 13.65 -26.66
C THR A 7 3.43 14.98 -25.92
N ILE A 8 4.64 15.32 -25.51
CA ILE A 8 4.99 16.54 -24.80
C ILE A 8 6.14 17.24 -25.55
N ASP A 9 5.96 18.52 -25.86
CA ASP A 9 7.02 19.34 -26.46
C ASP A 9 8.04 19.76 -25.40
N ALA A 10 9.33 19.52 -25.70
CA ALA A 10 10.44 19.94 -24.86
C ALA A 10 10.53 21.47 -24.80
N ALA A 11 10.84 22.01 -23.61
CA ALA A 11 10.87 23.47 -23.40
C ALA A 11 11.99 24.17 -24.18
N ASP A 12 13.08 23.46 -24.47
CA ASP A 12 14.24 23.98 -25.20
C ASP A 12 14.12 23.86 -26.73
N GLY A 13 12.96 23.44 -27.24
CA GLY A 13 12.69 23.33 -28.68
C GLY A 13 13.45 22.20 -29.39
N SER A 14 14.13 21.32 -28.65
CA SER A 14 14.92 20.22 -29.23
C SER A 14 14.08 19.07 -29.78
N GLY A 15 12.76 19.06 -29.53
CA GLY A 15 11.83 18.08 -30.07
C GLY A 15 10.64 17.87 -29.14
N SER A 16 10.08 16.67 -29.20
CA SER A 16 8.97 16.22 -28.37
C SER A 16 9.23 14.79 -27.91
N PHE A 17 8.74 14.44 -26.72
CA PHE A 17 8.89 13.11 -26.13
C PHE A 17 7.54 12.48 -25.81
N ALA A 18 7.53 11.15 -25.78
CA ALA A 18 6.36 10.38 -25.39
C ALA A 18 6.18 10.42 -23.86
N ALA A 19 4.94 10.29 -23.40
CA ALA A 19 4.65 10.06 -21.99
C ALA A 19 3.45 9.12 -21.85
N TYR A 20 3.52 8.18 -20.92
CA TYR A 20 2.39 7.32 -20.57
C TYR A 20 1.49 8.04 -19.58
N LEU A 21 0.21 8.20 -19.91
CA LEU A 21 -0.81 8.85 -19.09
C LEU A 21 -1.81 7.80 -18.61
N SER A 22 -1.94 7.65 -17.30
CA SER A 22 -2.99 6.86 -16.65
C SER A 22 -3.92 7.78 -15.88
N VAL A 23 -5.23 7.56 -16.01
CA VAL A 23 -6.27 8.41 -15.43
C VAL A 23 -7.14 7.54 -14.54
N PRO A 24 -7.51 8.00 -13.32
CA PRO A 24 -8.37 7.22 -12.43
C PRO A 24 -9.72 6.92 -13.10
N ASP A 25 -10.40 5.85 -12.68
CA ASP A 25 -11.71 5.47 -13.22
C ASP A 25 -12.77 6.59 -13.07
N GLY A 26 -12.63 7.44 -12.05
CA GLY A 26 -13.45 8.66 -11.86
C GLY A 26 -13.20 9.78 -12.89
N GLY A 27 -12.18 9.65 -13.76
CA GLY A 27 -11.89 10.54 -14.88
C GLY A 27 -11.05 11.77 -14.55
N SER A 28 -10.90 12.14 -13.29
CA SER A 28 -10.06 13.26 -12.84
C SER A 28 -9.54 13.05 -11.42
N GLY A 29 -8.42 13.69 -11.09
CA GLY A 29 -7.83 13.70 -9.75
C GLY A 29 -6.52 14.50 -9.70
N PRO A 30 -5.84 14.54 -8.55
CA PRO A 30 -4.55 15.21 -8.41
C PRO A 30 -3.48 14.61 -9.32
N GLY A 31 -2.53 15.43 -9.75
CA GLY A 31 -1.46 15.01 -10.64
C GLY A 31 -0.35 14.25 -9.89
N LEU A 32 0.14 13.16 -10.47
CA LEU A 32 1.38 12.51 -10.04
C LEU A 32 2.32 12.26 -11.22
N LEU A 33 3.42 13.00 -11.27
CA LEU A 33 4.49 12.78 -12.24
C LEU A 33 5.41 11.67 -11.74
N LEU A 34 5.62 10.62 -12.55
CA LEU A 34 6.45 9.48 -12.21
C LEU A 34 7.75 9.49 -13.03
N ALA A 35 8.89 9.66 -12.36
CA ALA A 35 10.20 9.59 -12.97
C ALA A 35 10.71 8.14 -13.01
N GLN A 36 11.05 7.67 -14.22
CA GLN A 36 11.46 6.29 -14.50
C GLN A 36 12.76 5.86 -13.81
N GLU A 37 12.92 4.54 -13.68
CA GLU A 37 14.22 3.89 -13.45
C GLU A 37 15.10 3.96 -14.73
N ILE A 38 16.20 3.22 -14.76
CA ILE A 38 17.13 3.17 -15.90
C ILE A 38 16.67 2.28 -17.07
N PHE A 39 15.43 1.80 -17.04
CA PHE A 39 14.88 0.83 -18.00
C PHE A 39 13.90 1.43 -19.01
N GLY A 40 13.70 2.76 -19.00
CA GLY A 40 12.70 3.42 -19.82
C GLY A 40 11.29 3.32 -19.23
N ILE A 41 10.26 3.56 -20.05
CA ILE A 41 8.86 3.36 -19.67
C ILE A 41 8.47 1.90 -19.91
N ASN A 42 9.09 0.97 -19.19
CA ASN A 42 8.79 -0.44 -19.32
C ASN A 42 7.43 -0.81 -18.67
N ALA A 43 7.08 -2.10 -18.72
CA ALA A 43 5.83 -2.61 -18.15
C ALA A 43 5.67 -2.23 -16.66
N THR A 44 6.73 -2.38 -15.87
CA THR A 44 6.73 -2.03 -14.44
C THR A 44 6.35 -0.57 -14.19
N MET A 45 6.92 0.37 -14.95
CA MET A 45 6.59 1.79 -14.77
C MET A 45 5.13 2.10 -15.16
N ARG A 46 4.57 1.40 -16.15
CA ARG A 46 3.15 1.51 -16.49
C ARG A 46 2.26 0.92 -15.41
N ASP A 47 2.62 -0.22 -14.86
CA ASP A 47 1.87 -0.86 -13.77
C ASP A 47 1.89 -0.01 -12.50
N VAL A 48 3.00 0.67 -12.21
CA VAL A 48 3.07 1.65 -11.10
C VAL A 48 2.14 2.83 -11.38
N ALA A 49 2.14 3.38 -12.60
CA ALA A 49 1.25 4.47 -12.97
C ALA A 49 -0.24 4.08 -12.88
N ASP A 50 -0.58 2.89 -13.36
CA ASP A 50 -1.95 2.36 -13.29
C ASP A 50 -2.35 2.08 -11.83
N GLY A 51 -1.43 1.58 -11.00
CA GLY A 51 -1.66 1.38 -9.57
C GLY A 51 -1.92 2.68 -8.80
N PHE A 52 -1.21 3.78 -9.12
CA PHE A 52 -1.52 5.09 -8.53
C PHE A 52 -2.77 5.74 -9.16
N ALA A 53 -3.15 5.37 -10.38
CA ALA A 53 -4.45 5.75 -10.93
C ALA A 53 -5.61 5.05 -10.21
N GLU A 54 -5.45 3.80 -9.78
CA GLU A 54 -6.41 3.14 -8.86
C GLU A 54 -6.52 3.86 -7.51
N GLU A 55 -5.47 4.58 -7.09
CA GLU A 55 -5.45 5.41 -5.88
C GLU A 55 -6.09 6.80 -6.05
N GLY A 56 -6.54 7.13 -7.26
CA GLY A 56 -7.21 8.40 -7.58
C GLY A 56 -6.33 9.46 -8.25
N TYR A 57 -5.08 9.16 -8.62
CA TYR A 57 -4.16 10.14 -9.21
C TYR A 57 -4.13 10.09 -10.73
N VAL A 58 -4.04 11.26 -11.37
CA VAL A 58 -3.70 11.35 -12.79
C VAL A 58 -2.19 11.19 -12.93
N CYS A 59 -1.76 10.01 -13.38
CA CYS A 59 -0.36 9.63 -13.42
C CYS A 59 0.26 9.88 -14.79
N LEU A 60 1.44 10.49 -14.83
CA LEU A 60 2.18 10.75 -16.06
C LEU A 60 3.62 10.23 -15.95
N VAL A 61 4.05 9.39 -16.89
CA VAL A 61 5.42 8.85 -16.97
C VAL A 61 6.08 9.34 -18.27
N PRO A 62 6.93 10.37 -18.24
CA PRO A 62 7.62 10.85 -19.43
C PRO A 62 8.79 9.94 -19.82
N ASP A 63 9.04 9.81 -21.11
CA ASP A 63 10.21 9.12 -21.65
C ASP A 63 11.40 10.05 -21.45
N LEU A 64 12.28 9.74 -20.51
CA LEU A 64 13.44 10.57 -20.20
C LEU A 64 14.63 10.24 -21.10
N PHE A 65 14.64 9.08 -21.76
CA PHE A 65 15.74 8.68 -22.64
C PHE A 65 15.58 9.13 -24.08
N TRP A 66 14.48 9.79 -24.42
CA TRP A 66 14.14 10.27 -25.75
C TRP A 66 15.25 11.03 -26.49
N ARG A 67 16.08 11.79 -25.77
CA ARG A 67 17.22 12.55 -26.34
C ARG A 67 18.34 11.64 -26.85
N MET A 68 18.49 10.47 -26.25
CA MET A 68 19.45 9.45 -26.68
C MET A 68 18.80 8.48 -27.67
N GLN A 69 17.64 7.94 -27.29
CA GLN A 69 16.84 7.04 -28.10
C GLN A 69 15.39 7.07 -27.58
N PRO A 70 14.40 7.48 -28.42
CA PRO A 70 12.99 7.42 -28.05
C PRO A 70 12.45 6.01 -27.86
N GLY A 71 11.51 5.86 -26.93
CA GLY A 71 10.72 4.63 -26.76
C GLY A 71 11.53 3.46 -26.20
N ILE A 72 12.49 3.73 -25.31
CA ILE A 72 13.22 2.67 -24.61
C ILE A 72 12.27 1.96 -23.64
N GLU A 73 12.23 0.64 -23.77
CA GLU A 73 11.57 -0.27 -22.84
C GLU A 73 12.47 -1.49 -22.68
N LEU A 74 13.11 -1.61 -21.53
CA LEU A 74 14.04 -2.68 -21.21
C LEU A 74 13.44 -3.62 -20.16
N GLY A 75 13.79 -4.91 -20.26
CA GLY A 75 13.54 -5.88 -19.21
C GLY A 75 14.64 -5.88 -18.15
N TYR A 76 14.65 -6.94 -17.34
CA TYR A 76 15.60 -7.13 -16.23
C TYR A 76 16.58 -8.29 -16.48
N GLY A 77 16.78 -8.66 -17.74
CA GLY A 77 17.82 -9.62 -18.13
C GLY A 77 19.20 -8.96 -18.19
N GLU A 78 20.26 -9.77 -18.13
CA GLU A 78 21.65 -9.29 -18.11
C GLU A 78 22.00 -8.34 -19.28
N GLU A 79 21.59 -8.67 -20.51
CA GLU A 79 21.80 -7.81 -21.69
C GLU A 79 21.10 -6.45 -21.56
N ASP A 80 19.90 -6.43 -20.99
CA ASP A 80 19.13 -5.22 -20.81
C ASP A 80 19.68 -4.37 -19.67
N PHE A 81 20.24 -4.98 -18.62
CA PHE A 81 21.02 -4.28 -17.61
C PHE A 81 22.23 -3.56 -18.21
N GLU A 82 22.99 -4.22 -19.08
CA GLU A 82 24.14 -3.59 -19.73
C GLU A 82 23.72 -2.34 -20.53
N LYS A 83 22.65 -2.46 -21.32
CA LYS A 83 22.06 -1.33 -22.06
C LYS A 83 21.58 -0.23 -21.13
N ALA A 84 20.84 -0.58 -20.06
CA ALA A 84 20.29 0.33 -19.08
C ALA A 84 21.39 1.15 -18.39
N PHE A 85 22.47 0.50 -17.96
CA PHE A 85 23.66 1.19 -17.44
C PHE A 85 24.35 2.05 -18.50
N GLY A 86 24.32 1.64 -19.77
CA GLY A 86 24.78 2.45 -20.89
C GLY A 86 24.01 3.77 -21.04
N PHE A 87 22.67 3.73 -20.95
CA PHE A 87 21.83 4.94 -20.94
C PHE A 87 22.08 5.79 -19.69
N TYR A 88 22.08 5.17 -18.50
CA TYR A 88 22.33 5.87 -17.24
C TYR A 88 23.64 6.66 -17.25
N ARG A 89 24.74 6.07 -17.72
CA ARG A 89 26.06 6.75 -17.77
C ARG A 89 26.11 7.95 -18.71
N ARG A 90 25.26 7.99 -19.75
CA ARG A 90 25.21 9.07 -20.74
C ARG A 90 24.07 10.05 -20.50
N PHE A 91 23.21 9.77 -19.52
CA PHE A 91 22.04 10.58 -19.24
C PHE A 91 22.45 11.97 -18.73
N ASP A 92 21.98 13.00 -19.42
CA ASP A 92 22.12 14.39 -18.97
C ASP A 92 21.04 14.68 -17.92
N VAL A 93 21.49 14.74 -16.67
CA VAL A 93 20.60 14.90 -15.50
C VAL A 93 19.86 16.23 -15.56
N ASP A 94 20.53 17.33 -15.90
CA ASP A 94 19.90 18.66 -15.89
C ASP A 94 18.82 18.74 -16.98
N LYS A 95 19.10 18.21 -18.17
CA LYS A 95 18.07 18.09 -19.22
C LYS A 95 16.92 17.18 -18.83
N GLY A 96 17.19 16.09 -18.13
CA GLY A 96 16.15 15.21 -17.59
C GLY A 96 15.24 15.91 -16.59
N VAL A 97 15.81 16.74 -15.70
CA VAL A 97 15.04 17.53 -14.73
C VAL A 97 14.21 18.61 -15.43
N ASP A 98 14.75 19.29 -16.44
CA ASP A 98 14.00 20.25 -17.27
C ASP A 98 12.81 19.60 -17.98
N ASP A 99 13.00 18.40 -18.55
CA ASP A 99 11.94 17.64 -19.23
C ASP A 99 10.86 17.20 -18.22
N LEU A 100 11.24 16.82 -17.00
CA LEU A 100 10.30 16.55 -15.90
C LEU A 100 9.55 17.82 -15.46
N GLY A 101 10.22 18.97 -15.34
CA GLY A 101 9.58 20.25 -15.05
C GLY A 101 8.55 20.63 -16.12
N ARG A 102 8.88 20.41 -17.40
CA ARG A 102 7.96 20.61 -18.53
C ARG A 102 6.77 19.66 -18.46
N ALA A 103 6.99 18.38 -18.15
CA ALA A 103 5.95 17.39 -17.98
C ALA A 103 5.05 17.69 -16.76
N LEU A 104 5.61 18.16 -15.65
CA LEU A 104 4.85 18.58 -14.45
C LEU A 104 3.91 19.74 -14.77
N ALA A 105 4.42 20.78 -15.46
CA ALA A 105 3.59 21.89 -15.90
C ALA A 105 2.50 21.44 -16.90
N GLY A 106 2.85 20.53 -17.81
CA GLY A 106 1.89 19.92 -18.73
C GLY A 106 0.79 19.12 -18.02
N LEU A 107 1.16 18.36 -16.97
CA LEU A 107 0.25 17.60 -16.13
C LEU A 107 -0.74 18.51 -15.41
N ARG A 108 -0.26 19.57 -14.76
CA ARG A 108 -1.09 20.58 -14.08
C ARG A 108 -2.10 21.25 -15.01
N ALA A 109 -1.76 21.41 -16.29
CA ALA A 109 -2.62 22.05 -17.30
C ALA A 109 -3.65 21.10 -17.93
N ARG A 110 -3.65 19.81 -17.58
CA ARG A 110 -4.59 18.83 -18.14
C ARG A 110 -6.00 19.02 -17.58
N ALA A 111 -7.00 18.75 -18.41
CA ALA A 111 -8.40 18.75 -17.97
C ALA A 111 -8.71 17.64 -16.96
N GLU A 112 -7.97 16.53 -17.00
CA GLU A 112 -8.11 15.44 -16.03
C GLU A 112 -7.47 15.80 -14.67
N CYS A 113 -6.50 16.73 -14.62
CA CYS A 113 -5.81 17.09 -13.38
C CYS A 113 -6.64 18.10 -12.58
N SER A 114 -7.13 17.68 -11.42
CA SER A 114 -7.83 18.54 -10.46
C SER A 114 -7.01 18.67 -9.18
N GLY A 115 -6.70 19.91 -8.78
CA GLY A 115 -5.88 20.18 -7.60
C GLY A 115 -4.39 20.37 -7.92
N GLY A 116 -3.52 19.95 -6.99
CA GLY A 116 -2.06 20.06 -7.13
C GLY A 116 -1.44 18.91 -7.95
N ALA A 117 -0.12 18.97 -8.13
CA ALA A 117 0.66 17.90 -8.73
C ALA A 117 1.99 17.65 -8.01
N GLY A 118 2.23 16.40 -7.65
CA GLY A 118 3.48 15.94 -7.06
C GLY A 118 4.40 15.23 -8.05
N VAL A 119 5.61 14.92 -7.60
CA VAL A 119 6.58 14.08 -8.32
C VAL A 119 6.98 12.87 -7.47
N MET A 120 7.06 11.71 -8.07
CA MET A 120 7.61 10.51 -7.45
C MET A 120 8.60 9.85 -8.41
N GLY A 121 9.66 9.25 -7.91
CA GLY A 121 10.57 8.52 -8.77
C GLY A 121 11.36 7.44 -8.08
N PHE A 122 11.90 6.54 -8.89
CA PHE A 122 12.56 5.30 -8.47
C PHE A 122 13.98 5.23 -9.02
N CYS A 123 14.98 4.88 -8.19
CA CYS A 123 16.39 4.78 -8.61
C CYS A 123 16.91 6.11 -9.18
N LEU A 124 17.22 6.18 -10.48
CA LEU A 124 17.50 7.43 -11.21
C LEU A 124 16.36 8.43 -10.98
N GLY A 125 15.11 8.00 -11.15
CA GLY A 125 13.94 8.83 -10.91
C GLY A 125 13.85 9.34 -9.47
N GLY A 126 14.37 8.60 -8.48
CA GLY A 126 14.39 9.06 -7.08
C GLY A 126 15.34 10.24 -6.89
N LYS A 127 16.49 10.23 -7.58
CA LYS A 127 17.37 11.40 -7.67
C LYS A 127 16.66 12.57 -8.34
N LEU A 128 16.03 12.31 -9.47
CA LEU A 128 15.36 13.35 -10.26
C LEU A 128 14.17 13.95 -9.50
N ALA A 129 13.43 13.17 -8.72
CA ALA A 129 12.35 13.69 -7.87
C ALA A 129 12.85 14.72 -6.85
N TYR A 130 14.01 14.47 -6.22
CA TYR A 130 14.66 15.46 -5.34
C TYR A 130 15.07 16.73 -6.12
N GLN A 131 15.65 16.59 -7.30
CA GLN A 131 16.08 17.75 -8.10
C GLN A 131 14.90 18.53 -8.72
N VAL A 132 13.79 17.85 -9.03
CA VAL A 132 12.54 18.52 -9.42
C VAL A 132 12.00 19.32 -8.24
N ALA A 133 12.07 18.78 -7.02
CA ALA A 133 11.66 19.47 -5.80
C ALA A 133 12.45 20.76 -5.55
N THR A 134 13.74 20.80 -5.91
CA THR A 134 14.61 21.99 -5.73
C THR A 134 14.60 22.97 -6.91
N ARG A 135 13.96 22.63 -8.04
CA ARG A 135 14.07 23.42 -9.29
C ARG A 135 12.74 23.74 -9.99
N HIS A 136 11.67 22.97 -9.77
CA HIS A 136 10.42 23.08 -10.53
C HIS A 136 9.13 23.07 -9.68
N ASP A 137 9.25 23.21 -8.36
CA ASP A 137 8.15 23.49 -7.44
C ASP A 137 6.95 22.51 -7.58
N PRO A 138 7.16 21.18 -7.41
CA PRO A 138 6.07 20.24 -7.19
C PRO A 138 5.42 20.48 -5.83
N ASP A 139 4.15 20.15 -5.68
CA ASP A 139 3.46 20.31 -4.39
C ASP A 139 4.01 19.34 -3.32
N ILE A 140 4.52 18.18 -3.75
CA ILE A 140 5.19 17.17 -2.92
C ILE A 140 6.14 16.32 -3.78
N ALA A 141 7.22 15.81 -3.17
CA ALA A 141 8.12 14.85 -3.80
C ALA A 141 8.23 13.51 -3.04
N VAL A 142 8.39 12.40 -3.76
CA VAL A 142 8.68 11.08 -3.17
C VAL A 142 9.86 10.43 -3.90
N ALA A 143 10.95 10.19 -3.17
CA ALA A 143 12.19 9.60 -3.70
C ALA A 143 12.38 8.16 -3.18
N PHE A 144 12.15 7.18 -4.05
CA PHE A 144 12.43 5.78 -3.78
C PHE A 144 13.87 5.43 -4.19
N TYR A 145 14.66 4.96 -3.21
CA TYR A 145 16.04 4.46 -3.36
C TYR A 145 16.85 5.31 -4.36
N GLY A 146 16.78 6.63 -4.19
CA GLY A 146 17.37 7.60 -5.12
C GLY A 146 18.88 7.56 -5.10
N VAL A 147 19.50 7.32 -6.26
CA VAL A 147 20.96 7.21 -6.38
C VAL A 147 21.62 8.59 -6.43
N ALA A 148 22.79 8.73 -5.81
CA ALA A 148 23.61 9.94 -5.92
C ALA A 148 22.93 11.26 -5.49
N ILE A 149 21.90 11.21 -4.62
CA ILE A 149 21.26 12.42 -4.06
C ILE A 149 22.27 13.24 -3.25
N GLU A 150 23.22 12.57 -2.58
CA GLU A 150 24.27 13.22 -1.79
C GLU A 150 25.19 14.14 -2.60
N GLN A 151 25.14 14.05 -3.93
CA GLN A 151 25.91 14.88 -4.87
C GLN A 151 25.17 16.17 -5.27
N SER A 152 23.92 16.35 -4.87
CA SER A 152 23.09 17.53 -5.19
C SER A 152 22.57 18.24 -3.93
N LEU A 153 23.18 17.95 -2.78
CA LEU A 153 22.78 18.52 -1.48
C LEU A 153 23.08 20.01 -1.36
N ASP A 154 23.90 20.58 -2.25
CA ASP A 154 24.07 22.02 -2.41
C ASP A 154 22.79 22.73 -2.87
N GLU A 155 21.81 21.99 -3.39
CA GLU A 155 20.50 22.52 -3.76
C GLU A 155 19.48 22.51 -2.61
N ALA A 156 19.83 21.95 -1.45
CA ALA A 156 18.89 21.72 -0.36
C ALA A 156 18.18 23.00 0.11
N ASP A 157 18.82 24.17 0.02
CA ASP A 157 18.20 25.44 0.41
C ASP A 157 17.04 25.87 -0.49
N ARG A 158 16.84 25.20 -1.63
CA ARG A 158 15.70 25.39 -2.54
C ARG A 158 14.60 24.33 -2.35
N LEU A 159 14.74 23.43 -1.38
CA LEU A 159 13.74 22.42 -1.07
C LEU A 159 12.61 23.03 -0.22
N ASP A 160 11.58 23.54 -0.90
CA ASP A 160 10.45 24.23 -0.28
C ASP A 160 9.21 23.35 -0.09
N CYS A 161 9.06 22.26 -0.87
CA CYS A 161 7.94 21.34 -0.76
C CYS A 161 8.21 20.19 0.23
N PRO A 162 7.17 19.55 0.80
CA PRO A 162 7.33 18.28 1.50
C PRO A 162 8.00 17.22 0.62
N ILE A 163 8.85 16.39 1.22
CA ILE A 163 9.51 15.30 0.53
C ILE A 163 9.66 14.07 1.41
N LEU A 164 9.36 12.90 0.83
CA LEU A 164 9.51 11.59 1.44
C LEU A 164 10.69 10.85 0.78
N PHE A 165 11.70 10.48 1.57
CA PHE A 165 12.80 9.63 1.14
C PHE A 165 12.62 8.21 1.67
N LEU A 166 12.76 7.21 0.78
CA LEU A 166 12.56 5.80 1.07
C LEU A 166 13.80 5.00 0.65
N PHE A 167 14.71 4.74 1.58
CA PHE A 167 16.00 4.08 1.33
C PHE A 167 15.99 2.59 1.65
N ALA A 168 16.74 1.81 0.88
CA ALA A 168 17.03 0.41 1.16
C ALA A 168 18.32 0.30 2.02
N GLY A 169 18.28 -0.50 3.08
CA GLY A 169 19.39 -0.61 4.04
C GLY A 169 20.57 -1.45 3.55
N ARG A 170 20.35 -2.34 2.58
CA ARG A 170 21.40 -3.17 1.95
C ARG A 170 21.82 -2.67 0.56
N ASP A 171 21.42 -1.45 0.22
CA ASP A 171 21.62 -0.87 -1.11
C ASP A 171 23.11 -0.63 -1.41
N LEU A 172 23.65 -1.36 -2.38
CA LEU A 172 25.04 -1.18 -2.82
C LEU A 172 25.25 0.08 -3.68
N PHE A 173 24.18 0.64 -4.26
CA PHE A 173 24.23 1.87 -5.04
C PHE A 173 24.06 3.13 -4.17
N VAL A 174 23.45 2.99 -3.00
CA VAL A 174 23.25 4.06 -2.01
C VAL A 174 23.86 3.64 -0.67
N PRO A 175 25.18 3.74 -0.50
CA PRO A 175 25.85 3.27 0.72
C PRO A 175 25.36 4.07 1.95
N PRO A 176 25.46 3.51 3.18
CA PRO A 176 24.97 4.17 4.40
C PRO A 176 25.50 5.59 4.62
N VAL A 177 26.73 5.89 4.17
CA VAL A 177 27.30 7.24 4.23
C VAL A 177 26.55 8.26 3.38
N ALA A 178 25.99 7.85 2.24
CA ALA A 178 25.17 8.70 1.38
C ALA A 178 23.83 9.01 2.07
N VAL A 179 23.16 7.99 2.61
CA VAL A 179 21.91 8.15 3.40
C VAL A 179 22.14 9.08 4.59
N GLN A 180 23.25 8.91 5.31
CA GLN A 180 23.59 9.75 6.44
C GLN A 180 23.81 11.22 6.04
N ARG A 181 24.47 11.49 4.90
CA ARG A 181 24.65 12.86 4.38
C ARG A 181 23.30 13.53 4.04
N VAL A 182 22.38 12.79 3.43
CA VAL A 182 21.03 13.28 3.17
C VAL A 182 20.35 13.61 4.51
N ARG A 183 20.39 12.70 5.48
CA ARG A 183 19.79 12.89 6.81
C ARG A 183 20.37 14.09 7.55
N GLU A 184 21.68 14.31 7.48
CA GLU A 184 22.35 15.45 8.13
C GLU A 184 21.99 16.79 7.47
N THR A 185 21.77 16.80 6.16
CA THR A 185 21.54 18.04 5.40
C THR A 185 20.08 18.49 5.43
N VAL A 186 19.16 17.55 5.21
CA VAL A 186 17.72 17.86 5.09
C VAL A 186 16.88 17.32 6.25
N GLY A 187 17.42 16.42 7.08
CA GLY A 187 16.70 15.88 8.22
C GLY A 187 16.31 16.97 9.23
N GLY A 188 15.09 16.86 9.75
CA GLY A 188 14.53 17.84 10.70
C GLY A 188 13.98 19.11 10.05
N ARG A 189 14.16 19.30 8.74
CA ARG A 189 13.43 20.36 8.01
C ARG A 189 11.93 20.05 7.99
N PRO A 190 11.04 21.05 8.14
CA PRO A 190 9.60 20.84 8.04
C PRO A 190 9.23 20.17 6.72
N GLY A 191 8.36 19.15 6.76
CA GLY A 191 7.92 18.44 5.57
C GLY A 191 8.89 17.38 5.02
N VAL A 192 10.08 17.20 5.62
CA VAL A 192 11.02 16.14 5.24
C VAL A 192 10.81 14.90 6.11
N GLU A 193 10.54 13.76 5.47
CA GLU A 193 10.48 12.45 6.10
C GLU A 193 11.48 11.49 5.45
N ILE A 194 12.22 10.73 6.27
CA ILE A 194 13.25 9.81 5.80
C ILE A 194 13.05 8.46 6.46
N PHE A 195 12.72 7.45 5.67
CA PHE A 195 12.62 6.06 6.12
C PHE A 195 13.68 5.19 5.46
N GLU A 196 14.17 4.23 6.23
CA GLU A 196 15.12 3.23 5.77
C GLU A 196 14.53 1.84 6.07
N TYR A 197 14.72 0.91 5.14
CA TYR A 197 14.25 -0.47 5.22
C TYR A 197 15.46 -1.39 5.38
N PRO A 198 15.82 -1.81 6.61
CA PRO A 198 17.15 -2.33 6.91
C PRO A 198 17.55 -3.60 6.12
N GLU A 199 16.58 -4.46 5.83
CA GLU A 199 16.83 -5.82 5.34
C GLU A 199 16.69 -5.98 3.82
N VAL A 200 16.44 -4.89 3.08
CA VAL A 200 16.13 -4.94 1.64
C VAL A 200 17.22 -4.27 0.80
N ASP A 201 17.33 -4.73 -0.44
CA ASP A 201 18.26 -4.20 -1.45
C ASP A 201 17.59 -3.12 -2.31
N HIS A 202 18.36 -2.51 -3.21
CA HIS A 202 17.90 -1.58 -4.22
C HIS A 202 16.73 -2.15 -5.03
N ALA A 203 15.78 -1.30 -5.40
CA ALA A 203 14.57 -1.69 -6.12
C ALA A 203 13.61 -2.66 -5.39
N PHE A 204 13.63 -2.70 -4.04
CA PHE A 204 12.73 -3.55 -3.25
C PHE A 204 11.22 -3.37 -3.50
N TYR A 205 10.83 -2.25 -4.11
CA TYR A 205 9.44 -1.94 -4.48
C TYR A 205 9.01 -2.57 -5.82
N ASN A 206 9.97 -2.90 -6.68
CA ASN A 206 9.74 -3.36 -8.04
C ASN A 206 9.29 -4.84 -8.05
N ARG A 207 8.02 -5.08 -8.39
CA ARG A 207 7.39 -6.42 -8.36
C ARG A 207 7.94 -7.39 -9.41
N ASP A 208 8.48 -6.87 -10.51
CA ASP A 208 9.00 -7.68 -11.61
C ASP A 208 10.47 -8.10 -11.36
N ARG A 209 11.09 -7.51 -10.35
CA ARG A 209 12.43 -7.84 -9.86
C ARG A 209 12.38 -8.80 -8.69
N SER A 210 11.98 -10.05 -8.96
CA SER A 210 11.78 -11.08 -7.92
C SER A 210 13.04 -11.41 -7.09
N ASP A 211 14.22 -11.07 -7.59
CA ASP A 211 15.50 -11.18 -6.89
C ASP A 211 15.66 -10.19 -5.72
N VAL A 212 14.98 -9.04 -5.78
CA VAL A 212 15.08 -7.96 -4.77
C VAL A 212 13.72 -7.50 -4.22
N TYR A 213 12.60 -7.84 -4.87
CA TYR A 213 11.26 -7.48 -4.43
C TYR A 213 10.98 -8.00 -3.02
N HIS A 214 10.69 -7.09 -2.10
CA HIS A 214 10.36 -7.43 -0.73
C HIS A 214 8.99 -6.89 -0.36
N ARG A 215 7.96 -7.73 -0.57
CA ARG A 215 6.54 -7.37 -0.41
C ARG A 215 6.24 -6.62 0.90
N PRO A 216 6.68 -7.05 2.10
CA PRO A 216 6.39 -6.32 3.33
C PRO A 216 6.92 -4.88 3.33
N SER A 217 8.15 -4.67 2.87
CA SER A 217 8.75 -3.33 2.78
C SER A 217 8.09 -2.49 1.69
N ALA A 218 7.79 -3.10 0.53
CA ALA A 218 7.09 -2.43 -0.56
C ALA A 218 5.70 -1.95 -0.13
N MET A 219 4.94 -2.77 0.59
CA MET A 219 3.63 -2.38 1.14
C MET A 219 3.76 -1.22 2.12
N MET A 220 4.71 -1.28 3.06
CA MET A 220 4.94 -0.20 4.03
C MET A 220 5.37 1.11 3.35
N ALA A 221 6.24 1.02 2.33
CA ALA A 221 6.67 2.17 1.54
C ALA A 221 5.54 2.77 0.71
N HIS A 222 4.68 1.93 0.15
CA HIS A 222 3.47 2.36 -0.54
C HIS A 222 2.55 3.14 0.39
N SER A 223 2.22 2.60 1.56
CA SER A 223 1.32 3.26 2.53
C SER A 223 1.86 4.59 3.04
N ARG A 224 3.18 4.69 3.28
CA ARG A 224 3.83 5.97 3.62
C ARG A 224 3.75 6.98 2.48
N SER A 225 3.92 6.52 1.25
CA SER A 225 3.78 7.36 0.06
C SER A 225 2.35 7.87 -0.10
N ILE A 226 1.34 6.99 0.02
CA ILE A 226 -0.07 7.38 -0.04
C ILE A 226 -0.44 8.35 1.10
N ALA A 227 0.06 8.11 2.31
CA ALA A 227 -0.15 9.03 3.43
C ALA A 227 0.43 10.42 3.15
N ALA A 228 1.66 10.49 2.64
CA ALA A 228 2.31 11.75 2.32
C ALA A 228 1.60 12.48 1.15
N LEU A 229 1.26 11.74 0.08
CA LEU A 229 0.56 12.29 -1.07
C LEU A 229 -0.84 12.80 -0.71
N ARG A 230 -1.69 11.99 -0.05
CA ARG A 230 -3.06 12.39 0.32
C ARG A 230 -3.06 13.60 1.24
N LYS A 231 -2.11 13.69 2.18
CA LYS A 231 -1.97 14.85 3.07
C LYS A 231 -1.75 16.18 2.33
N VAL A 232 -1.14 16.16 1.16
CA VAL A 232 -0.81 17.37 0.38
C VAL A 232 -1.74 17.58 -0.80
N LEU A 233 -2.05 16.51 -1.53
CA LEU A 233 -2.75 16.54 -2.80
C LEU A 233 -4.21 16.08 -2.70
N GLY A 234 -4.56 15.30 -1.67
CA GLY A 234 -5.72 14.41 -1.72
C GLY A 234 -5.51 13.28 -2.76
N PRO A 235 -6.59 12.63 -3.25
CA PRO A 235 -7.96 12.78 -2.78
C PRO A 235 -8.14 12.15 -1.39
N ASP A 236 -9.06 12.75 -0.62
CA ASP A 236 -9.46 12.21 0.68
C ASP A 236 -10.71 11.35 0.51
N TYR A 237 -10.57 10.05 0.80
CA TYR A 237 -11.67 9.11 0.80
C TYR A 237 -12.17 8.89 2.23
N ASP A 238 -13.49 8.87 2.41
CA ASP A 238 -14.11 8.44 3.66
C ASP A 238 -14.04 6.91 3.75
N LEU A 239 -12.87 6.38 4.13
CA LEU A 239 -12.64 4.94 4.26
C LEU A 239 -13.59 4.29 5.28
N ASN A 240 -14.06 5.06 6.26
CA ASN A 240 -15.04 4.58 7.23
C ASN A 240 -16.39 4.34 6.55
N ALA A 241 -16.88 5.30 5.76
CA ALA A 241 -18.12 5.14 5.01
C ALA A 241 -18.04 4.02 3.96
N LEU A 242 -16.90 3.88 3.28
CA LEU A 242 -16.66 2.79 2.33
C LEU A 242 -16.70 1.41 3.02
N TRP A 243 -16.09 1.30 4.20
CA TRP A 243 -16.12 0.07 4.98
C TRP A 243 -17.53 -0.27 5.48
N GLU A 244 -18.27 0.71 6.02
CA GLU A 244 -19.66 0.51 6.44
C GLU A 244 -20.57 0.10 5.28
N ALA A 245 -20.37 0.66 4.09
CA ALA A 245 -21.10 0.26 2.89
C ALA A 245 -20.82 -1.20 2.50
N HIS A 246 -19.54 -1.60 2.52
CA HIS A 246 -19.14 -2.98 2.25
C HIS A 246 -19.80 -3.96 3.22
N LEU A 247 -19.68 -3.72 4.53
CA LEU A 247 -20.33 -4.53 5.58
C LEU A 247 -21.85 -4.55 5.43
N GLY A 248 -22.45 -3.44 5.02
CA GLY A 248 -23.88 -3.34 4.71
C GLY A 248 -24.30 -4.33 3.62
N HIS A 249 -23.50 -4.50 2.57
CA HIS A 249 -23.78 -5.48 1.51
C HIS A 249 -23.61 -6.91 1.99
N GLU A 250 -22.59 -7.20 2.82
CA GLU A 250 -22.32 -8.55 3.32
C GLU A 250 -23.34 -9.04 4.35
N PHE A 251 -23.61 -8.24 5.38
CA PHE A 251 -24.35 -8.69 6.56
C PHE A 251 -25.82 -8.27 6.57
N VAL A 252 -26.15 -7.12 5.97
CA VAL A 252 -27.55 -6.61 5.92
C VAL A 252 -28.21 -7.01 4.61
N GLY A 253 -27.60 -6.64 3.48
CA GLY A 253 -28.10 -6.96 2.14
C GLY A 253 -27.96 -8.45 1.79
N ARG A 254 -26.92 -9.10 2.34
CA ARG A 254 -26.50 -10.46 1.99
C ARG A 254 -26.37 -10.66 0.47
N ASP A 255 -25.73 -9.68 -0.19
CA ASP A 255 -25.60 -9.58 -1.64
C ASP A 255 -24.14 -9.67 -2.08
N PRO A 256 -23.66 -10.85 -2.55
CA PRO A 256 -22.28 -11.01 -3.00
C PRO A 256 -21.92 -10.16 -4.22
N ASP A 257 -22.88 -9.84 -5.10
CA ASP A 257 -22.60 -9.03 -6.28
C ASP A 257 -22.38 -7.57 -5.88
N ALA A 258 -23.20 -7.06 -4.97
CA ALA A 258 -23.02 -5.72 -4.41
C ALA A 258 -21.74 -5.61 -3.56
N THR A 259 -21.40 -6.62 -2.76
CA THR A 259 -20.13 -6.69 -2.03
C THR A 259 -18.95 -6.61 -3.00
N MET A 260 -18.91 -7.45 -4.03
CA MET A 260 -17.81 -7.44 -5.00
C MET A 260 -17.68 -6.13 -5.78
N ALA A 261 -18.78 -5.39 -5.98
CA ALA A 261 -18.75 -4.09 -6.66
C ALA A 261 -17.97 -3.01 -5.89
N THR A 262 -17.81 -3.17 -4.57
CA THR A 262 -17.02 -2.26 -3.72
C THR A 262 -15.50 -2.56 -3.76
N MET A 263 -15.09 -3.65 -4.42
CA MET A 263 -13.71 -4.10 -4.41
C MET A 263 -12.99 -3.80 -5.73
N VAL A 264 -11.66 -3.75 -5.69
CA VAL A 264 -10.81 -3.63 -6.87
C VAL A 264 -10.97 -4.84 -7.79
N ALA A 265 -10.45 -4.76 -9.03
CA ALA A 265 -10.55 -5.83 -10.01
C ALA A 265 -9.83 -7.14 -9.62
N GLN A 266 -8.78 -7.03 -8.79
CA GLN A 266 -8.01 -8.17 -8.28
C GLN A 266 -7.96 -8.14 -6.73
N PRO A 267 -9.10 -8.38 -6.05
CA PRO A 267 -9.17 -8.31 -4.61
C PRO A 267 -8.71 -9.62 -3.96
N TYR A 268 -8.48 -9.61 -2.64
CA TYR A 268 -8.41 -10.87 -1.90
C TYR A 268 -8.83 -10.74 -0.43
N VAL A 269 -9.30 -11.84 0.14
CA VAL A 269 -9.58 -11.97 1.57
C VAL A 269 -8.80 -13.14 2.13
N ASN A 270 -8.26 -12.97 3.33
CA ASN A 270 -7.61 -14.03 4.09
C ASN A 270 -8.10 -14.02 5.54
N HIS A 271 -8.91 -15.01 5.88
CA HIS A 271 -9.17 -15.39 7.25
C HIS A 271 -7.96 -16.13 7.81
N VAL A 272 -7.06 -15.38 8.44
CA VAL A 272 -5.69 -15.81 8.75
C VAL A 272 -5.61 -17.11 9.53
N PRO A 273 -6.43 -17.36 10.57
CA PRO A 273 -6.26 -18.55 11.42
C PRO A 273 -6.54 -19.88 10.71
N VAL A 274 -7.33 -19.87 9.63
CA VAL A 274 -7.76 -21.08 8.91
C VAL A 274 -7.52 -21.01 7.40
N MET A 275 -6.90 -19.93 6.90
CA MET A 275 -6.54 -19.70 5.51
C MET A 275 -7.71 -19.84 4.53
N THR A 276 -8.91 -19.41 4.93
CA THR A 276 -10.09 -19.36 4.04
C THR A 276 -10.23 -17.97 3.42
N GLY A 277 -10.96 -17.89 2.31
CA GLY A 277 -11.14 -16.66 1.53
C GLY A 277 -11.05 -16.92 0.04
N GLY A 278 -10.57 -15.94 -0.71
CA GLY A 278 -10.37 -16.04 -2.15
C GLY A 278 -9.42 -14.96 -2.68
N VAL A 279 -8.73 -15.26 -3.78
CA VAL A 279 -7.78 -14.35 -4.45
C VAL A 279 -8.23 -14.11 -5.88
N GLY A 280 -8.36 -12.85 -6.26
CA GLY A 280 -8.93 -12.43 -7.54
C GLY A 280 -10.46 -12.50 -7.54
N TYR A 281 -11.06 -11.79 -8.50
CA TYR A 281 -12.52 -11.59 -8.52
C TYR A 281 -13.31 -12.91 -8.51
N ALA A 282 -12.93 -13.86 -9.36
CA ALA A 282 -13.68 -15.09 -9.55
C ALA A 282 -13.70 -15.99 -8.30
N GLU A 283 -12.54 -16.20 -7.67
CA GLU A 283 -12.44 -17.03 -6.47
C GLU A 283 -13.07 -16.35 -5.25
N LEU A 284 -12.87 -15.03 -5.10
CA LEU A 284 -13.45 -14.31 -3.98
C LEU A 284 -14.98 -14.19 -4.10
N HIS A 285 -15.51 -13.93 -5.30
CA HIS A 285 -16.96 -13.93 -5.53
C HIS A 285 -17.57 -15.30 -5.24
N ARG A 286 -16.91 -16.40 -5.68
CA ARG A 286 -17.35 -17.75 -5.37
C ARG A 286 -17.34 -17.99 -3.85
N PHE A 287 -16.32 -17.52 -3.16
CA PHE A 287 -16.21 -17.61 -1.71
C PHE A 287 -17.36 -16.87 -1.01
N TYR A 288 -17.55 -15.57 -1.30
CA TYR A 288 -18.63 -14.79 -0.68
C TYR A 288 -20.01 -15.37 -0.97
N LYS A 289 -20.27 -15.76 -2.22
CA LYS A 289 -21.57 -16.27 -2.65
C LYS A 289 -21.97 -17.60 -1.99
N ASN A 290 -21.00 -18.49 -1.70
CA ASN A 290 -21.32 -19.86 -1.29
C ASN A 290 -20.87 -20.20 0.13
N HIS A 291 -19.83 -19.53 0.64
CA HIS A 291 -19.13 -19.93 1.87
C HIS A 291 -19.16 -18.88 2.97
N PHE A 292 -19.41 -17.59 2.69
CA PHE A 292 -19.36 -16.55 3.72
C PHE A 292 -20.74 -15.93 3.98
N ILE A 293 -21.24 -15.16 3.01
CA ILE A 293 -22.48 -14.38 3.14
C ILE A 293 -23.70 -15.25 3.50
N PRO A 294 -23.95 -16.41 2.86
CA PRO A 294 -25.07 -17.27 3.25
C PRO A 294 -24.79 -18.17 4.46
N LYS A 295 -23.52 -18.32 4.89
CA LYS A 295 -23.05 -19.25 5.93
C LYS A 295 -22.60 -18.51 7.18
N THR A 296 -23.45 -17.57 7.60
CA THR A 296 -23.26 -16.77 8.81
C THR A 296 -24.52 -16.97 9.65
N PRO A 297 -24.39 -17.47 10.90
CA PRO A 297 -25.52 -17.70 11.79
C PRO A 297 -26.43 -16.49 11.91
N LYS A 298 -27.72 -16.75 12.11
CA LYS A 298 -28.73 -15.66 12.16
C LYS A 298 -28.58 -14.77 13.39
N ASP A 299 -28.02 -15.29 14.47
CA ASP A 299 -27.77 -14.55 15.70
C ASP A 299 -26.37 -13.90 15.72
N THR A 300 -25.64 -13.92 14.60
CA THR A 300 -24.34 -13.28 14.50
C THR A 300 -24.47 -11.79 14.83
N ARG A 301 -23.63 -11.33 15.76
CA ARG A 301 -23.53 -9.93 16.17
C ARG A 301 -22.07 -9.50 16.11
N LEU A 302 -21.86 -8.34 15.51
CA LEU A 302 -20.60 -7.61 15.54
C LEU A 302 -20.75 -6.51 16.61
N VAL A 303 -19.92 -6.54 17.65
CA VAL A 303 -19.88 -5.48 18.66
C VAL A 303 -18.59 -4.69 18.48
N PRO A 304 -18.64 -3.49 17.87
CA PRO A 304 -17.44 -2.69 17.66
C PRO A 304 -16.79 -2.32 18.99
N VAL A 305 -15.46 -2.45 19.05
CA VAL A 305 -14.64 -2.09 20.22
C VAL A 305 -13.79 -0.87 19.89
N SER A 306 -13.03 -0.93 18.79
CA SER A 306 -12.22 0.19 18.34
C SER A 306 -12.08 0.18 16.82
N ARG A 307 -11.87 1.37 16.24
CA ARG A 307 -11.58 1.53 14.81
C ARG A 307 -10.48 2.56 14.61
N THR A 308 -9.45 2.17 13.86
CA THR A 308 -8.35 3.06 13.45
C THR A 308 -8.39 3.23 11.94
N VAL A 309 -8.51 4.48 11.48
CA VAL A 309 -8.50 4.83 10.06
C VAL A 309 -7.15 5.43 9.70
N GLY A 310 -6.40 4.75 8.84
CA GLY A 310 -5.14 5.20 8.27
C GLY A 310 -5.31 5.83 6.89
N ALA A 311 -4.19 6.08 6.21
CA ALA A 311 -4.22 6.69 4.88
C ALA A 311 -4.79 5.77 3.80
N ASP A 312 -4.62 4.45 3.92
CA ASP A 312 -5.00 3.44 2.92
C ASP A 312 -5.71 2.22 3.55
N ARG A 313 -6.09 2.30 4.83
CA ARG A 313 -6.63 1.14 5.55
C ARG A 313 -7.51 1.51 6.73
N VAL A 314 -8.41 0.60 7.07
CA VAL A 314 -9.16 0.56 8.32
C VAL A 314 -8.69 -0.66 9.11
N ILE A 315 -8.44 -0.46 10.41
CA ILE A 315 -8.26 -1.55 11.38
C ILE A 315 -9.47 -1.52 12.28
N ASP A 316 -10.28 -2.58 12.23
CA ASP A 316 -11.53 -2.68 12.96
C ASP A 316 -11.44 -3.82 13.97
N GLU A 317 -11.60 -3.50 15.25
CA GLU A 317 -11.57 -4.44 16.36
C GLU A 317 -12.98 -4.58 16.91
N MET A 318 -13.45 -5.82 17.02
CA MET A 318 -14.82 -6.12 17.43
C MET A 318 -14.91 -7.45 18.19
N LEU A 319 -15.97 -7.61 18.98
CA LEU A 319 -16.41 -8.95 19.39
C LEU A 319 -17.27 -9.54 18.28
N PHE A 320 -16.89 -10.74 17.83
CA PHE A 320 -17.66 -11.56 16.92
C PHE A 320 -18.42 -12.62 17.73
N CYS A 321 -19.74 -12.49 17.80
CA CYS A 321 -20.59 -13.33 18.63
C CYS A 321 -21.55 -14.13 17.75
N PHE A 322 -21.71 -15.43 18.00
CA PHE A 322 -22.68 -16.28 17.29
C PHE A 322 -22.96 -17.59 18.05
N THR A 323 -24.07 -18.25 17.73
CA THR A 323 -24.27 -19.65 18.10
C THR A 323 -23.86 -20.54 16.93
N HIS A 324 -23.05 -21.57 17.18
CA HIS A 324 -22.64 -22.53 16.14
C HIS A 324 -23.76 -23.54 15.84
N ASP A 325 -24.87 -23.06 15.28
CA ASP A 325 -26.09 -23.82 14.96
C ASP A 325 -26.20 -24.23 13.48
N GLU A 326 -25.34 -23.70 12.63
CA GLU A 326 -25.12 -24.11 11.24
C GLU A 326 -23.62 -24.28 10.94
N GLU A 327 -23.30 -24.89 9.79
CA GLU A 327 -21.90 -25.06 9.36
C GLU A 327 -21.33 -23.71 8.89
N ILE A 328 -20.22 -23.32 9.50
CA ILE A 328 -19.50 -22.06 9.24
C ILE A 328 -18.11 -22.42 8.69
N ASP A 329 -18.06 -23.01 7.49
CA ASP A 329 -16.84 -23.61 6.94
C ASP A 329 -15.70 -22.61 6.71
N TRP A 330 -16.01 -21.33 6.55
CA TRP A 330 -15.01 -20.26 6.48
C TRP A 330 -14.27 -20.03 7.82
N MET A 331 -14.86 -20.35 8.97
CA MET A 331 -14.25 -20.18 10.30
C MET A 331 -13.89 -21.51 10.98
N LEU A 332 -14.72 -22.53 10.76
CA LEU A 332 -14.67 -23.85 11.36
C LEU A 332 -14.76 -24.95 10.28
N PRO A 333 -13.79 -25.02 9.35
CA PRO A 333 -13.84 -25.95 8.23
C PRO A 333 -13.94 -27.40 8.70
N GLY A 334 -14.97 -28.12 8.23
CA GLY A 334 -15.19 -29.53 8.55
C GLY A 334 -15.81 -29.80 9.93
N VAL A 335 -16.26 -28.77 10.65
CA VAL A 335 -16.90 -28.93 11.96
C VAL A 335 -18.41 -28.83 11.83
N ALA A 336 -19.13 -29.88 12.26
CA ALA A 336 -20.58 -29.87 12.33
C ALA A 336 -21.11 -28.92 13.44
N PRO A 337 -22.34 -28.39 13.31
CA PRO A 337 -22.95 -27.53 14.33
C PRO A 337 -22.88 -28.14 15.73
N THR A 338 -22.34 -27.39 16.68
CA THR A 338 -22.19 -27.83 18.08
C THR A 338 -23.29 -27.28 18.99
N GLY A 339 -24.06 -26.29 18.52
CA GLY A 339 -25.08 -25.57 19.28
C GLY A 339 -24.51 -24.71 20.41
N LYS A 340 -23.18 -24.52 20.46
CA LYS A 340 -22.53 -23.72 21.50
C LYS A 340 -22.39 -22.28 21.06
N TYR A 341 -22.56 -21.37 22.01
CA TYR A 341 -22.30 -19.96 21.82
C TYR A 341 -20.79 -19.69 21.79
N VAL A 342 -20.39 -18.83 20.86
CA VAL A 342 -19.03 -18.36 20.66
C VAL A 342 -19.03 -16.84 20.77
N GLU A 343 -18.05 -16.32 21.50
CA GLU A 343 -17.71 -14.92 21.58
C GLU A 343 -16.20 -14.77 21.55
N ILE A 344 -15.68 -14.06 20.55
CA ILE A 344 -14.24 -13.97 20.30
C ILE A 344 -13.84 -12.56 19.84
N PRO A 345 -12.73 -11.99 20.34
CA PRO A 345 -12.10 -10.85 19.70
C PRO A 345 -11.71 -11.15 18.26
N LEU A 346 -12.13 -10.29 17.34
CA LEU A 346 -11.82 -10.36 15.92
C LEU A 346 -11.27 -9.01 15.47
N VAL A 347 -10.18 -9.05 14.70
CA VAL A 347 -9.55 -7.86 14.10
C VAL A 347 -9.56 -8.01 12.59
N ALA A 348 -10.18 -7.06 11.90
CA ALA A 348 -10.14 -6.94 10.45
C ALA A 348 -9.17 -5.81 10.04
N ILE A 349 -8.17 -6.15 9.23
CA ILE A 349 -7.27 -5.18 8.58
C ILE A 349 -7.71 -5.06 7.13
N VAL A 350 -8.40 -3.98 6.81
CA VAL A 350 -9.01 -3.71 5.51
C VAL A 350 -8.18 -2.67 4.77
N ASN A 351 -7.58 -3.03 3.64
CA ASN A 351 -6.80 -2.13 2.80
C ASN A 351 -7.59 -1.69 1.58
N PHE A 352 -7.42 -0.44 1.19
CA PHE A 352 -8.09 0.20 0.07
C PHE A 352 -7.06 0.62 -0.99
N ARG A 353 -7.53 0.70 -2.23
CA ARG A 353 -6.90 1.51 -3.28
C ARG A 353 -7.94 2.50 -3.78
N GLY A 354 -7.66 3.77 -3.58
CA GLY A 354 -8.63 4.83 -3.86
C GLY A 354 -9.91 4.63 -3.04
N ASP A 355 -11.04 4.54 -3.74
CA ASP A 355 -12.38 4.32 -3.20
C ASP A 355 -12.82 2.85 -3.14
N LYS A 356 -11.93 1.89 -3.46
CA LYS A 356 -12.26 0.46 -3.50
C LYS A 356 -11.44 -0.36 -2.52
N LEU A 357 -12.05 -1.40 -1.96
CA LEU A 357 -11.35 -2.37 -1.12
C LEU A 357 -10.40 -3.22 -1.97
N TYR A 358 -9.13 -3.29 -1.56
CA TYR A 358 -8.15 -4.19 -2.15
C TYR A 358 -8.12 -5.52 -1.41
N HIS A 359 -7.89 -5.51 -0.10
CA HIS A 359 -7.77 -6.75 0.64
C HIS A 359 -8.21 -6.68 2.09
N GLU A 360 -8.53 -7.85 2.63
CA GLU A 360 -8.84 -8.03 4.04
C GLU A 360 -7.94 -9.11 4.66
N HIS A 361 -7.38 -8.81 5.82
CA HIS A 361 -6.79 -9.81 6.70
C HIS A 361 -7.58 -9.85 7.99
N ILE A 362 -8.21 -10.98 8.27
CA ILE A 362 -9.10 -11.14 9.41
C ILE A 362 -8.47 -12.12 10.40
N TYR A 363 -8.30 -11.67 11.64
CA TYR A 363 -7.62 -12.37 12.71
C TYR A 363 -8.58 -12.67 13.85
N TRP A 364 -8.42 -13.84 14.46
CA TRP A 364 -9.01 -14.22 15.74
C TRP A 364 -8.16 -15.35 16.38
N ASP A 365 -8.38 -15.65 17.64
CA ASP A 365 -7.74 -16.79 18.30
C ASP A 365 -8.55 -18.08 18.08
N GLN A 366 -8.10 -18.92 17.15
CA GLN A 366 -8.78 -20.17 16.82
C GLN A 366 -8.77 -21.18 17.98
N ALA A 367 -7.74 -21.17 18.84
CA ALA A 367 -7.72 -22.08 19.99
C ALA A 367 -8.84 -21.75 20.98
N SER A 368 -9.07 -20.46 21.24
CA SER A 368 -10.18 -20.01 22.09
C SER A 368 -11.54 -20.34 21.48
N VAL A 369 -11.70 -20.27 20.16
CA VAL A 369 -12.94 -20.72 19.49
C VAL A 369 -13.14 -22.23 19.68
N LEU A 370 -12.11 -23.04 19.43
CA LEU A 370 -12.16 -24.50 19.57
C LEU A 370 -12.49 -24.95 21.01
N VAL A 371 -11.99 -24.24 22.02
CA VAL A 371 -12.36 -24.46 23.43
C VAL A 371 -13.85 -24.17 23.64
N GLN A 372 -14.35 -23.03 23.16
CA GLN A 372 -15.76 -22.64 23.32
C GLN A 372 -16.72 -23.65 22.67
N ILE A 373 -16.37 -24.19 21.50
CA ILE A 373 -17.17 -25.23 20.85
C ILE A 373 -16.91 -26.64 21.40
N GLY A 374 -15.91 -26.82 22.27
CA GLY A 374 -15.55 -28.06 22.97
C GLY A 374 -14.84 -29.10 22.11
N LEU A 375 -14.08 -28.65 21.12
CA LEU A 375 -13.15 -29.50 20.36
C LEU A 375 -11.72 -29.47 20.92
N LEU A 376 -11.41 -28.49 21.77
CA LEU A 376 -10.14 -28.39 22.47
C LEU A 376 -10.37 -28.39 23.98
N ASP A 377 -9.72 -29.30 24.70
CA ASP A 377 -9.65 -29.27 26.16
C ASP A 377 -8.59 -28.22 26.57
N PRO A 378 -8.96 -27.16 27.31
CA PRO A 378 -8.01 -26.13 27.72
C PRO A 378 -7.03 -26.60 28.82
N ALA A 379 -7.25 -27.78 29.42
CA ALA A 379 -6.40 -28.29 30.50
C ALA A 379 -4.92 -28.39 30.08
N GLY A 380 -4.07 -27.61 30.76
CA GLY A 380 -2.62 -27.59 30.50
C GLY A 380 -2.21 -26.76 29.27
N LEU A 381 -3.14 -26.03 28.64
CA LEU A 381 -2.86 -25.17 27.49
C LEU A 381 -2.94 -23.69 27.87
N PRO A 382 -2.12 -22.81 27.28
CA PRO A 382 -2.18 -21.37 27.50
C PRO A 382 -3.30 -20.73 26.66
N VAL A 383 -4.55 -21.15 26.87
CA VAL A 383 -5.72 -20.70 26.08
C VAL A 383 -6.78 -20.12 27.00
N ALA A 384 -7.26 -18.91 26.68
CA ALA A 384 -8.22 -18.19 27.52
C ALA A 384 -9.69 -18.56 27.24
N GLY A 385 -9.99 -19.06 26.05
CA GLY A 385 -11.37 -19.31 25.63
C GLY A 385 -12.18 -18.01 25.62
N GLN A 386 -13.43 -18.09 26.10
CA GLN A 386 -14.34 -16.94 26.14
C GLN A 386 -13.86 -15.80 27.08
N ALA A 387 -12.97 -16.09 28.04
CA ALA A 387 -12.47 -15.07 28.96
C ALA A 387 -11.70 -13.94 28.24
N SER A 388 -11.13 -14.23 27.06
CA SER A 388 -10.47 -13.23 26.21
C SER A 388 -11.43 -12.11 25.77
N ALA A 389 -12.62 -12.47 25.30
CA ALA A 389 -13.67 -11.52 24.92
C ALA A 389 -14.14 -10.69 26.12
N ALA A 390 -14.40 -11.35 27.25
CA ALA A 390 -14.85 -10.65 28.46
C ALA A 390 -13.81 -9.64 28.96
N LYS A 391 -12.52 -10.00 28.94
CA LYS A 391 -11.44 -9.09 29.36
C LYS A 391 -11.25 -7.91 28.40
N LEU A 392 -11.53 -8.09 27.10
CA LEU A 392 -11.37 -7.02 26.11
C LEU A 392 -12.25 -5.79 26.41
N VAL A 393 -13.48 -6.01 26.88
CA VAL A 393 -14.47 -4.94 27.14
C VAL A 393 -14.61 -4.58 28.62
N ASP A 394 -13.93 -5.30 29.51
CA ASP A 394 -13.97 -5.10 30.95
C ASP A 394 -12.56 -5.26 31.54
N GLU A 395 -11.87 -4.13 31.65
CA GLU A 395 -10.53 -4.04 32.22
C GLU A 395 -10.43 -4.53 33.66
N SER A 396 -11.54 -4.60 34.40
CA SER A 396 -11.56 -5.06 35.80
C SER A 396 -11.42 -6.58 35.95
N ARG A 397 -11.59 -7.35 34.87
CA ARG A 397 -11.38 -8.80 34.88
C ARG A 397 -9.93 -9.16 35.24
N PRO A 398 -9.69 -10.27 35.97
CA PRO A 398 -8.35 -10.65 36.37
C PRO A 398 -7.45 -10.91 35.14
N SER A 399 -6.15 -10.65 35.31
CA SER A 399 -5.10 -10.99 34.35
C SER A 399 -4.16 -12.02 34.97
N ASN A 400 -3.34 -12.66 34.14
CA ASN A 400 -2.23 -13.54 34.56
C ASN A 400 -2.64 -14.85 35.23
N GLU A 401 -3.92 -15.25 35.17
CA GLU A 401 -4.39 -16.55 35.69
C GLU A 401 -3.71 -17.76 35.00
N LEU A 402 -3.29 -17.58 33.74
CA LEU A 402 -2.54 -18.60 32.98
C LEU A 402 -1.02 -18.57 33.25
N MET A 403 -0.52 -17.57 33.96
CA MET A 403 0.90 -17.45 34.32
C MET A 403 1.12 -18.07 35.70
N ALA A 404 1.48 -19.36 35.76
CA ALA A 404 1.68 -20.07 37.02
C ALA A 404 2.66 -19.37 38.00
N CYS A 405 3.73 -18.77 37.46
CA CYS A 405 4.73 -18.04 38.25
C CYS A 405 4.30 -16.60 38.61
N TRP A 406 3.11 -16.13 38.22
CA TRP A 406 2.66 -14.77 38.53
C TRP A 406 2.67 -14.49 40.03
N ALA A 407 2.21 -15.45 40.83
CA ALA A 407 2.19 -15.33 42.29
C ALA A 407 3.60 -15.22 42.90
N GLU A 408 4.63 -15.75 42.25
CA GLU A 408 6.03 -15.66 42.72
C GLU A 408 6.58 -14.22 42.63
N SER A 409 5.97 -13.38 41.79
CA SER A 409 6.39 -11.99 41.59
C SER A 409 5.83 -11.01 42.63
N ALA A 410 5.00 -11.48 43.57
CA ALA A 410 4.26 -10.62 44.50
C ALA A 410 5.14 -9.74 45.40
N GLY A 411 6.43 -10.07 45.56
CA GLY A 411 7.32 -9.41 46.51
C GLY A 411 6.88 -9.71 47.95
N GLY A 412 7.81 -10.21 48.78
CA GLY A 412 7.54 -10.46 50.20
C GLY A 412 7.33 -9.19 51.01
#